data_AF-A0A2V6D0H0-F1
#
_entry.id   AF-A0A2V6D0H0-F1
#
_cell.length_a   1.000
_cell.length_b   1.000
_cell.length_c   1.000
_cell.angle_alpha   90.00
_cell.angle_beta   90.00
_cell.angle_gamma   90.00
#
_symmetry.space_group_name_H-M   'P 1'
#
loop_
_entity.id
_entity.type
_entity.pdbx_description
1 polymer ?
#
loop_
_entity_poly.entity_id
_entity_poly.type
_entity_poly.pdbx_seq_one_letter_code
_entity_poly.pdbx_strand_id
1 'polypeptide(L)'
;EDGLRKGAITEIISPNPSAGSASFIHSLLQIAQRDRFFLALIDGSDSFDVYDSGALQHLLWVRCEKASEAVKAADFLLRDGNFPLVILDLVLNPADELRRIPATSWYRLQRLVEPTPTAFVVISRHNMVASARTKIVLENRWSLSDLSGDNPSTQLHFKVRRAKAIASAIG
;
A
#
# COMPACT_ATOMS: atom_id res chain seq x y z
N GLU A 1 -17.24 8.50 -8.50
CA GLU A 1 -16.27 7.62 -9.18
C GLU A 1 -15.28 7.14 -8.15
N ASP A 2 -15.60 6.01 -7.53
CA ASP A 2 -14.92 5.49 -6.34
C ASP A 2 -13.85 4.48 -6.75
N GLY A 3 -12.58 4.84 -6.58
CA GLY A 3 -11.43 3.99 -6.93
C GLY A 3 -10.10 4.65 -6.60
N LEU A 4 -9.01 3.89 -6.67
CA LEU A 4 -7.65 4.42 -6.53
C LEU A 4 -7.34 5.34 -7.71
N ARG A 5 -6.83 6.54 -7.43
CA ARG A 5 -6.52 7.53 -8.47
C ARG A 5 -5.25 7.12 -9.23
N LYS A 6 -5.38 7.00 -10.55
CA LYS A 6 -4.24 6.88 -11.47
C LYS A 6 -3.46 8.20 -11.55
N GLY A 7 -2.18 8.13 -11.88
CA GLY A 7 -1.29 9.30 -12.00
C GLY A 7 -1.11 10.05 -10.67
N ALA A 8 -1.30 9.38 -9.54
CA ALA A 8 -1.25 10.02 -8.23
C ALA A 8 -0.85 9.04 -7.14
N ILE A 9 -0.32 9.59 -6.05
CA ILE A 9 -0.06 8.83 -4.84
C ILE A 9 -1.32 8.80 -3.96
N THR A 10 -1.72 7.61 -3.55
CA THR A 10 -2.68 7.38 -2.48
C THR A 10 -1.94 6.83 -1.26
N GLU A 11 -2.02 7.53 -0.13
CA GLU A 11 -1.49 7.02 1.13
C GLU A 11 -2.60 6.34 1.92
N ILE A 12 -2.30 5.13 2.38
CA ILE A 12 -3.15 4.34 3.25
C ILE A 12 -2.47 4.24 4.62
N ILE A 13 -3.11 4.83 5.61
CA ILE A 13 -2.62 4.92 6.98
C ILE A 13 -3.27 3.78 7.78
N SER A 14 -2.45 2.81 8.18
CA SER A 14 -2.81 1.63 8.97
C SER A 14 -2.21 1.78 10.38
N PRO A 15 -2.87 2.53 11.30
CA PRO A 15 -2.25 2.96 12.55
C PRO A 15 -1.84 1.81 13.48
N ASN A 16 -2.52 0.66 13.38
CA ASN A 16 -2.14 -0.56 14.07
C ASN A 16 -1.58 -1.58 13.07
N PRO A 17 -0.60 -2.41 13.45
CA PRO A 17 -0.06 -3.46 12.58
C PRO A 17 -1.15 -4.42 12.09
N SER A 18 -2.11 -4.73 12.96
CA SER A 18 -3.25 -5.61 12.68
C SER A 18 -4.48 -4.84 12.17
N ALA A 19 -4.31 -3.65 11.56
CA ALA A 19 -5.46 -2.89 11.06
C ALA A 19 -6.00 -3.38 9.69
N GLY A 20 -5.41 -4.44 9.12
CA GLY A 20 -5.91 -5.11 7.91
C GLY A 20 -5.20 -4.73 6.61
N SER A 21 -4.01 -4.14 6.65
CA SER A 21 -3.23 -3.81 5.44
C SER A 21 -2.95 -5.03 4.56
N ALA A 22 -2.55 -6.17 5.14
CA ALA A 22 -2.34 -7.41 4.41
C ALA A 22 -3.62 -7.88 3.70
N SER A 23 -4.76 -7.87 4.41
CA SER A 23 -6.06 -8.25 3.83
C SER A 23 -6.51 -7.28 2.73
N PHE A 24 -6.20 -5.99 2.85
CA PHE A 24 -6.39 -5.01 1.80
C PHE A 24 -5.54 -5.34 0.55
N ILE A 25 -4.26 -5.68 0.72
CA ILE A 25 -3.38 -6.11 -0.38
C ILE A 25 -3.93 -7.37 -1.05
N HIS A 26 -4.35 -8.38 -0.28
CA HIS A 26 -4.97 -9.60 -0.85
C HIS A 26 -6.21 -9.28 -1.67
N SER A 27 -7.03 -8.34 -1.23
CA SER A 27 -8.25 -7.96 -1.95
C SER A 27 -7.92 -7.28 -3.28
N LEU A 28 -6.90 -6.42 -3.30
CA LEU A 28 -6.40 -5.83 -4.54
C LEU A 28 -5.82 -6.89 -5.47
N LEU A 29 -5.16 -7.91 -4.92
CA LEU A 29 -4.63 -9.02 -5.71
C LEU A 29 -5.73 -9.89 -6.32
N GLN A 30 -6.80 -10.19 -5.57
CA GLN A 30 -7.98 -10.88 -6.08
C GLN A 30 -8.67 -10.09 -7.20
N ILE A 31 -8.74 -8.75 -7.06
CA ILE A 31 -9.22 -7.86 -8.12
C ILE A 31 -8.29 -7.93 -9.33
N ALA A 32 -6.97 -7.91 -9.13
CA ALA A 32 -5.97 -8.02 -10.20
C ALA A 32 -6.10 -9.32 -10.99
N GLN A 33 -6.35 -10.45 -10.31
CA GLN A 33 -6.64 -11.73 -10.94
C GLN A 33 -7.95 -11.70 -11.75
N ARG A 34 -9.03 -11.20 -11.14
CA ARG A 34 -10.35 -11.12 -11.78
C ARG A 34 -10.31 -10.25 -13.04
N ASP A 35 -9.66 -9.10 -12.95
CA ASP A 35 -9.62 -8.07 -13.99
C ASP A 35 -8.39 -8.22 -14.92
N ARG A 36 -7.57 -9.24 -14.70
CA ARG A 36 -6.40 -9.65 -15.50
C ARG A 36 -5.37 -8.52 -15.73
N PHE A 37 -4.97 -7.85 -14.66
CA PHE A 37 -3.88 -6.89 -14.70
C PHE A 37 -2.77 -7.27 -13.72
N PHE A 38 -1.55 -6.80 -13.98
CA PHE A 38 -0.40 -7.04 -13.10
C PHE A 38 -0.35 -6.01 -11.97
N LEU A 39 -0.16 -6.50 -10.75
CA LEU A 39 0.07 -5.72 -9.54
C LEU A 39 1.55 -5.87 -9.15
N ALA A 40 2.23 -4.76 -8.86
CA ALA A 40 3.54 -4.81 -8.22
C ALA A 40 3.41 -4.51 -6.72
N LEU A 41 3.85 -5.44 -5.88
CA LEU A 41 3.97 -5.24 -4.44
C LEU A 41 5.44 -5.11 -4.08
N ILE A 42 5.79 -3.98 -3.48
CA ILE A 42 7.07 -3.75 -2.83
C ILE A 42 6.83 -3.92 -1.34
N ASP A 43 7.29 -5.04 -0.81
CA ASP A 43 7.16 -5.42 0.57
C ASP A 43 8.40 -4.98 1.35
N GLY A 44 8.26 -3.92 2.14
CA GLY A 44 9.36 -3.25 2.80
C GLY A 44 10.00 -4.00 3.97
N SER A 45 9.37 -5.08 4.45
CA SER A 45 9.87 -5.86 5.60
C SER A 45 9.77 -7.37 5.39
N ASP A 46 9.64 -7.81 4.14
CA ASP A 46 9.46 -9.22 3.76
C ASP A 46 8.43 -9.97 4.64
N SER A 47 7.24 -9.39 4.73
CA SER A 47 6.21 -9.80 5.68
C SER A 47 4.89 -10.21 5.02
N PHE A 48 4.77 -10.02 3.71
CA PHE A 48 3.60 -10.45 2.96
C PHE A 48 3.59 -11.97 2.85
N ASP A 49 2.47 -12.58 3.21
CA ASP A 49 2.25 -14.02 3.10
C ASP A 49 1.25 -14.31 1.98
N VAL A 50 1.48 -15.37 1.21
CA VAL A 50 0.65 -15.75 0.06
C VAL A 50 -0.05 -17.07 0.35
N TYR A 51 -1.37 -17.00 0.50
CA TYR A 51 -2.19 -18.18 0.78
C TYR A 51 -2.69 -18.92 -0.48
N ASP A 52 -2.71 -18.26 -1.64
CA ASP A 52 -3.21 -18.83 -2.90
C ASP A 52 -2.18 -18.68 -4.02
N SER A 53 -1.71 -19.81 -4.56
CA SER A 53 -0.76 -19.84 -5.69
C SER A 53 -1.32 -19.21 -6.96
N GLY A 54 -2.64 -19.19 -7.16
CA GLY A 54 -3.25 -18.52 -8.30
C GLY A 54 -3.03 -17.01 -8.28
N ALA A 55 -2.82 -16.44 -7.10
CA ALA A 55 -2.60 -15.01 -6.88
C ALA A 55 -1.21 -14.56 -7.38
N LEU A 56 -0.24 -15.47 -7.45
CA LEU A 56 1.12 -15.17 -7.88
C LEU A 56 1.23 -14.85 -9.38
N GLN A 57 0.29 -15.34 -10.22
CA GLN A 57 0.37 -15.16 -11.68
C GLN A 57 0.30 -13.70 -12.12
N HIS A 58 -0.33 -12.83 -11.32
CA HIS A 58 -0.53 -11.42 -11.60
C HIS A 58 0.28 -10.51 -10.67
N LEU A 59 1.24 -11.09 -9.92
CA LEU A 59 2.00 -10.37 -8.90
C LEU A 59 3.49 -10.29 -9.29
N LEU A 60 4.01 -9.06 -9.39
CA LEU A 60 5.44 -8.83 -9.19
C LEU A 60 5.66 -8.54 -7.70
N TRP A 61 6.37 -9.44 -7.01
CA TRP A 61 6.68 -9.26 -5.59
C TRP A 61 8.16 -8.90 -5.41
N VAL A 62 8.41 -7.66 -4.99
CA VAL A 62 9.74 -7.18 -4.60
C VAL A 62 9.85 -7.27 -3.08
N ARG A 63 10.73 -8.13 -2.60
CA ARG A 63 10.98 -8.37 -1.18
C ARG A 63 12.15 -7.49 -0.74
N CYS A 64 11.92 -6.63 0.25
CA CYS A 64 12.93 -5.75 0.82
C CYS A 64 13.03 -5.96 2.32
N GLU A 65 14.20 -5.68 2.89
CA GLU A 65 14.41 -5.74 4.34
C GLU A 65 14.38 -4.36 4.99
N LYS A 66 14.62 -3.30 4.19
CA LYS A 66 14.75 -1.92 4.65
C LYS A 66 13.86 -0.97 3.87
N ALA A 67 13.36 0.06 4.57
CA ALA A 67 12.50 1.07 3.94
C ALA A 67 13.20 1.82 2.79
N SER A 68 14.52 2.01 2.88
CA SER A 68 15.32 2.65 1.82
C SER A 68 15.40 1.83 0.54
N GLU A 69 15.47 0.50 0.65
CA GLU A 69 15.45 -0.43 -0.48
C GLU A 69 14.08 -0.41 -1.15
N ALA A 70 13.01 -0.44 -0.34
CA ALA A 70 11.64 -0.38 -0.81
C ALA A 70 11.34 0.92 -1.58
N VAL A 71 11.79 2.07 -1.07
CA VAL A 71 11.66 3.37 -1.78
C VAL A 71 12.45 3.37 -3.09
N LYS A 72 13.62 2.74 -3.13
CA LYS A 72 14.42 2.61 -4.35
C LYS A 72 13.76 1.67 -5.38
N ALA A 73 13.17 0.57 -4.93
CA ALA A 73 12.38 -0.32 -5.78
C ALA A 73 11.16 0.40 -6.37
N ALA A 74 10.46 1.22 -5.56
CA ALA A 74 9.36 2.05 -6.05
C ALA A 74 9.83 3.01 -7.16
N ASP A 75 10.99 3.62 -6.99
CA ASP A 75 11.55 4.50 -8.01
C ASP A 75 11.82 3.77 -9.34
N PHE A 76 12.38 2.56 -9.30
CA PHE A 76 12.60 1.77 -10.52
C PHE A 76 11.29 1.39 -11.21
N LEU A 77 10.31 0.88 -10.46
CA LEU A 77 9.03 0.44 -11.03
C LEU A 77 8.21 1.59 -11.58
N LEU A 78 8.20 2.75 -10.93
CA LEU A 78 7.48 3.92 -11.42
C LEU A 78 8.16 4.56 -12.64
N ARG A 79 9.48 4.46 -12.77
CA ARG A 79 10.19 4.89 -14.00
C ARG A 79 9.86 4.01 -15.19
N ASP A 80 9.74 2.72 -14.96
CA ASP A 80 9.41 1.74 -15.98
C ASP A 80 7.95 1.90 -16.45
N GLY A 81 7.02 2.17 -15.52
CA GLY A 81 5.64 2.55 -15.86
C GLY A 81 4.76 1.42 -16.38
N ASN A 82 5.22 0.17 -16.28
CA ASN A 82 4.53 -1.00 -16.84
C ASN A 82 3.44 -1.61 -15.94
N PHE A 83 3.32 -1.15 -14.69
CA PHE A 83 2.35 -1.70 -13.74
C PHE A 83 1.18 -0.73 -13.53
N PRO A 84 -0.07 -1.11 -13.83
CA PRO A 84 -1.23 -0.26 -13.58
C PRO A 84 -1.47 -0.01 -12.08
N LEU A 85 -0.96 -0.86 -11.21
CA LEU A 85 -1.01 -0.72 -9.75
C LEU A 85 0.34 -1.09 -9.13
N VAL A 86 0.92 -0.13 -8.40
CA VAL A 86 2.12 -0.34 -7.58
C VAL A 86 1.76 -0.07 -6.13
N ILE A 87 2.10 -1.00 -5.24
CA ILE A 87 1.91 -0.89 -3.80
C ILE A 87 3.28 -0.89 -3.14
N LEU A 88 3.55 0.11 -2.32
CA LEU A 88 4.69 0.17 -1.42
C LEU A 88 4.18 -0.05 0.01
N ASP A 89 4.41 -1.24 0.56
CA ASP A 89 4.07 -1.56 1.94
C ASP A 89 5.24 -1.26 2.87
N LEU A 90 4.99 -0.34 3.80
CA LEU A 90 5.93 0.11 4.84
C LEU A 90 5.34 -0.06 6.25
N VAL A 91 4.25 -0.81 6.40
CA VAL A 91 3.53 -0.92 7.68
C VAL A 91 4.37 -1.57 8.76
N LEU A 92 5.24 -2.52 8.43
CA LEU A 92 6.09 -3.19 9.43
C LEU A 92 7.51 -2.62 9.54
N ASN A 93 7.87 -1.65 8.70
CA ASN A 93 9.18 -1.01 8.79
C ASN A 93 9.33 -0.21 10.11
N PRO A 94 10.50 -0.27 10.76
CA PRO A 94 10.79 0.49 11.97
C PRO A 94 10.63 2.01 11.78
N ALA A 95 10.12 2.70 12.80
CA ALA A 95 9.86 4.14 12.72
C ALA A 95 11.12 4.99 12.51
N ASP A 96 12.30 4.53 12.96
CA ASP A 96 13.58 5.19 12.70
C ASP A 96 14.02 5.06 11.23
N GLU A 97 13.74 3.93 10.56
CA GLU A 97 13.95 3.81 9.11
C GLU A 97 13.02 4.74 8.33
N LEU A 98 11.74 4.77 8.69
CA LEU A 98 10.74 5.62 8.04
C LEU A 98 11.08 7.11 8.16
N ARG A 99 11.56 7.55 9.33
CA ARG A 99 12.04 8.93 9.55
C ARG A 99 13.25 9.31 8.70
N ARG A 100 14.07 8.34 8.31
CA ARG A 100 15.25 8.58 7.47
C ARG A 100 14.91 8.74 5.99
N ILE A 101 13.68 8.44 5.57
CA ILE A 101 13.25 8.66 4.19
C ILE A 101 13.16 10.18 3.95
N PRO A 102 13.96 10.75 3.03
CA PRO A 102 13.91 12.18 2.74
C PRO A 102 12.54 12.57 2.18
N ALA A 103 11.98 13.69 2.64
CA ALA A 103 10.71 14.20 2.11
C ALA A 103 10.72 14.41 0.58
N THR A 104 11.90 14.72 0.01
CA THR A 104 12.11 14.86 -1.44
C THR A 104 11.86 13.57 -2.22
N SER A 105 12.03 12.40 -1.60
CA SER A 105 11.72 11.10 -2.21
C SER A 105 10.24 11.01 -2.58
N TRP A 106 9.33 11.50 -1.73
CA TRP A 106 7.89 11.46 -1.99
C TRP A 106 7.48 12.34 -3.17
N TYR A 107 8.06 13.54 -3.30
CA TYR A 107 7.83 14.41 -4.44
C TYR A 107 8.44 13.86 -5.73
N ARG A 108 9.59 13.18 -5.63
CA ARG A 108 10.19 12.48 -6.77
C ARG A 108 9.31 11.34 -7.26
N LEU A 109 8.82 10.48 -6.36
CA LEU A 109 7.89 9.40 -6.73
C LEU A 109 6.58 9.95 -7.29
N GLN A 110 6.09 11.09 -6.77
CA GLN A 110 4.92 11.78 -7.31
C GLN A 110 5.14 12.17 -8.78
N ARG A 111 6.26 12.81 -9.10
CA ARG A 111 6.61 13.21 -10.47
C ARG A 111 6.75 12.02 -11.41
N LEU A 112 7.19 10.86 -10.89
CA LEU A 112 7.29 9.63 -11.69
C LEU A 112 5.92 9.03 -11.99
N VAL A 113 5.00 9.02 -11.02
CA VAL A 113 3.66 8.44 -11.24
C VAL A 113 2.74 9.36 -12.05
N GLU A 114 2.82 10.67 -11.87
CA GLU A 114 1.93 11.68 -12.51
C GLU A 114 1.71 11.53 -14.02
N PRO A 115 2.74 11.30 -14.87
CA PRO A 115 2.55 11.15 -16.30
C PRO A 115 2.07 9.76 -16.72
N THR A 116 1.92 8.81 -15.78
CA THR A 116 1.61 7.41 -16.07
C THR A 116 0.16 7.05 -15.71
N PRO A 117 -0.44 6.04 -16.36
CA PRO A 117 -1.75 5.52 -15.97
C PRO A 117 -1.68 4.62 -14.71
N THR A 118 -0.60 4.70 -13.92
CA THR A 118 -0.36 3.89 -12.71
C THR A 118 -1.08 4.49 -11.52
N ALA A 119 -1.78 3.67 -10.75
CA ALA A 119 -2.15 4.01 -9.38
C ALA A 119 -0.99 3.62 -8.44
N PHE A 120 -0.43 4.57 -7.70
CA PHE A 120 0.62 4.29 -6.73
C PHE A 120 0.07 4.40 -5.30
N VAL A 121 0.13 3.30 -4.56
CA VAL A 121 -0.36 3.20 -3.19
C VAL A 121 0.82 3.06 -2.24
N VAL A 122 0.87 3.89 -1.21
CA VAL A 122 1.83 3.75 -0.10
C VAL A 122 1.06 3.38 1.14
N ILE A 123 1.39 2.28 1.79
CA ILE A 123 0.78 1.84 3.04
C ILE A 123 1.77 2.04 4.17
N SER A 124 1.39 2.78 5.20
CA SER A 124 2.26 3.13 6.34
C SER A 124 1.48 3.20 7.65
N ARG A 125 2.18 3.14 8.79
CA ARG A 125 1.53 3.33 10.11
C ARG A 125 1.16 4.79 10.41
N HIS A 126 1.90 5.71 9.82
CA HIS A 126 1.78 7.14 10.10
C HIS A 126 1.64 7.93 8.80
N ASN A 127 0.93 9.05 8.89
CA ASN A 127 0.87 10.02 7.81
C ASN A 127 2.26 10.63 7.57
N MET A 128 2.89 10.25 6.45
CA MET A 128 4.26 10.61 6.10
C MET A 128 4.46 11.00 4.64
N VAL A 129 3.52 10.67 3.76
CA VAL A 129 3.62 10.96 2.32
C VAL A 129 2.99 12.32 2.03
N ALA A 130 3.77 13.39 2.12
CA ALA A 130 3.27 14.76 1.92
C ALA A 130 2.65 15.00 0.53
N SER A 131 3.17 14.35 -0.51
CA SER A 131 2.71 14.45 -1.89
C SER A 131 1.46 13.60 -2.21
N ALA A 132 0.91 12.87 -1.23
CA ALA A 132 -0.28 12.05 -1.46
C ALA A 132 -1.51 12.91 -1.76
N ARG A 133 -2.11 12.70 -2.94
CA ARG A 133 -3.34 13.38 -3.37
C ARG A 133 -4.56 12.87 -2.63
N THR A 134 -4.50 11.64 -2.12
CA THR A 134 -5.57 11.03 -1.33
C THR A 134 -4.95 10.32 -0.15
N LYS A 135 -5.51 10.56 1.03
CA LYS A 135 -5.10 9.92 2.28
C LYS A 135 -6.29 9.17 2.85
N ILE A 136 -6.13 7.89 3.13
CA ILE A 136 -7.16 6.99 3.64
C ILE A 136 -6.66 6.42 4.95
N VAL A 137 -7.48 6.44 5.99
CA VAL A 137 -7.20 5.68 7.22
C VAL A 137 -7.95 4.36 7.14
N LEU A 138 -7.23 3.26 7.35
CA LEU A 138 -7.80 1.93 7.57
C LEU A 138 -8.06 1.73 9.06
N GLU A 139 -9.33 1.70 9.42
CA GLU A 139 -9.77 1.34 10.77
C GLU A 139 -10.31 -0.09 10.73
N ASN A 140 -9.65 -1.00 11.43
CA ASN A 140 -10.12 -2.37 11.61
C ASN A 140 -11.36 -2.38 12.52
N ARG A 141 -12.43 -3.06 12.06
CA ARG A 141 -13.70 -3.25 12.80
C ARG A 141 -13.95 -4.68 13.27
N TRP A 142 -12.97 -5.56 13.20
CA TRP A 142 -13.12 -6.95 13.58
C TRP A 142 -13.55 -7.05 15.04
N SER A 143 -14.71 -7.65 15.24
CA SER A 143 -15.22 -8.08 16.53
C SER A 143 -14.89 -9.56 16.76
N LEU A 144 -14.86 -10.00 18.01
CA LEU A 144 -14.64 -11.43 18.34
C LEU A 144 -15.68 -12.35 17.65
N SER A 145 -16.88 -11.84 17.40
CA SER A 145 -17.94 -12.51 16.64
C SER A 145 -17.58 -12.76 15.16
N ASP A 146 -16.78 -11.89 14.54
CA ASP A 146 -16.39 -12.02 13.12
C ASP A 146 -15.31 -13.09 12.91
N LEU A 147 -14.59 -13.47 13.97
CA LEU A 147 -13.59 -14.54 13.99
C LEU A 147 -14.20 -15.95 14.10
N SER A 148 -15.52 -16.04 14.33
CA SER A 148 -16.23 -17.31 14.60
C SER A 148 -16.78 -17.98 13.34
N GLY A 149 -16.64 -17.38 12.15
CA GLY A 149 -17.13 -17.92 10.88
C GLY A 149 -16.07 -18.70 10.09
N ASP A 150 -16.50 -19.58 9.18
CA ASP A 150 -15.65 -20.50 8.41
C ASP A 150 -14.62 -19.86 7.46
N ASN A 151 -14.61 -18.52 7.30
CA ASN A 151 -13.57 -17.78 6.57
C ASN A 151 -13.52 -16.30 7.02
N PRO A 152 -12.84 -15.99 8.13
CA PRO A 152 -12.81 -14.62 8.67
C PRO A 152 -12.09 -13.62 7.75
N SER A 153 -11.23 -14.10 6.85
CA SER A 153 -10.42 -13.27 5.94
C SER A 153 -11.18 -12.72 4.71
N THR A 154 -12.34 -13.29 4.35
CA THR A 154 -13.11 -12.87 3.15
C THR A 154 -14.03 -11.67 3.37
N GLN A 155 -14.31 -11.27 4.61
CA GLN A 155 -15.08 -10.07 4.88
C GLN A 155 -14.14 -8.92 5.28
N LEU A 156 -13.96 -7.98 4.36
CA LEU A 156 -13.20 -6.76 4.58
C LEU A 156 -13.97 -5.82 5.51
N HIS A 157 -13.82 -6.02 6.82
CA HIS A 157 -14.38 -5.14 7.84
C HIS A 157 -13.45 -3.97 8.13
N PHE A 158 -13.29 -3.09 7.13
CA PHE A 158 -12.55 -1.84 7.31
C PHE A 158 -13.45 -0.64 7.08
N LYS A 159 -13.32 0.36 7.93
CA LYS A 159 -13.88 1.68 7.66
C LYS A 159 -12.83 2.51 6.94
N VAL A 160 -13.13 2.87 5.70
CA VAL A 160 -12.33 3.83 4.91
C VAL A 160 -12.75 5.23 5.32
N ARG A 161 -11.84 5.99 5.92
CA ARG A 161 -12.04 7.42 6.17
C ARG A 161 -11.02 8.22 5.39
N ARG A 162 -11.48 9.14 4.53
CA ARG A 162 -10.59 10.15 3.97
C ARG A 162 -10.02 10.99 5.11
N ALA A 163 -8.71 11.00 5.26
CA ALA A 163 -8.08 11.90 6.21
C ALA A 163 -8.32 13.34 5.71
N LYS A 164 -8.70 14.24 6.64
CA LYS A 164 -8.55 15.68 6.40
C LYS A 164 -7.05 15.98 6.20
N ALA A 165 -6.67 17.15 5.70
CA ALA A 165 -5.27 17.55 5.63
C ALA A 165 -4.66 17.53 7.05
N ILE A 166 -4.07 16.39 7.43
CA ILE A 166 -3.35 16.20 8.68
C ILE A 166 -1.92 16.62 8.35
N ALA A 167 -1.39 17.60 9.09
CA ALA A 167 0.02 17.96 9.02
C ALA A 167 0.87 16.69 9.20
N SER A 168 1.96 16.55 8.43
CA SER A 168 2.88 15.41 8.54
C SER A 168 3.16 15.13 10.02
N ALA A 169 2.84 13.91 10.48
CA ALA A 169 3.03 13.55 11.88
C ALA A 169 4.49 13.24 12.20
N ILE A 170 5.36 13.31 11.18
CA ILE A 170 6.77 13.04 11.28
C ILE A 170 7.50 14.34 10.92
N GLY A 171 7.89 15.06 11.97
CA GLY A 171 8.93 16.08 11.97
C GLY A 171 10.17 15.54 12.67
#